data_AF-A0A2X2EBV1-F1
#
_entry.id   AF-A0A2X2EBV1-F1
#
_cell.length_a   1.000
_cell.length_b   1.000
_cell.length_c   1.000
_cell.angle_alpha   90.00
_cell.angle_beta   90.00
_cell.angle_gamma   90.00
#
_symmetry.space_group_name_H-M   'P 1'
#
loop_
_entity.id
_entity.type
_entity.pdbx_description
1 polymer ?
#
loop_
_entity_poly.entity_id
_entity_poly.type
_entity_poly.pdbx_seq_one_letter_code
_entity_poly.pdbx_strand_id
1 'polypeptide(L)'
;MSNLANNQKSLLDLYYWFNDEHCLGIGPLLKEIAQTSELVLDEYEKVESIRQQSAKSMQEAINRQKSLLSLTLPDSWTDIQQFVDSLNSLNTHHGHLISLREFRYMDLTQLNKMETEITEAQQRVSQATAQFLASDKALQPFKTQLTTFEQQIEKAQNSAQLDVPMNEMAQMSEDLDMLSNLMASLTFEDVTQQTQIIDAISQIYAQLNQSRARLQQKRKSQSSVETVAQFGAQFRLFSQGITNALSLATDPERCEEQLSRLLVQLEELESQFSQHDEFLDDILSKREELLETFEAHKQSLLDDRQRRSQSLLTAANRLLENLQRRTTRLQSQDELNAFFASDPLALKTREIIEKLREINDNVKADDIDARLKSSRDQAIRILRDKTDIFEEGGNVIKLGPRHRFSVNTQELDLTILPKEDKLWLYLTGTRFPRANRPSRA
;
A
#
# COMPACT_ATOMS: atom_id res chain seq x y z
N MET A 1 53.47 -62.89 20.62
CA MET A 1 53.45 -61.69 21.49
C MET A 1 52.26 -61.69 22.43
N SER A 2 51.01 -61.81 21.95
CA SER A 2 49.82 -61.94 22.85
C SER A 2 49.94 -63.11 23.86
N ASN A 3 50.36 -64.29 23.40
CA ASN A 3 50.64 -65.41 24.31
C ASN A 3 51.78 -65.14 25.31
N LEU A 4 52.74 -64.26 24.99
CA LEU A 4 53.86 -63.94 25.87
C LEU A 4 53.40 -63.04 27.04
N ALA A 5 52.62 -62.00 26.73
CA ALA A 5 52.02 -61.12 27.75
C ALA A 5 51.08 -61.89 28.69
N ASN A 6 50.21 -62.74 28.12
CA ASN A 6 49.25 -63.54 28.89
C ASN A 6 49.94 -64.62 29.76
N ASN A 7 50.98 -65.27 29.26
CA ASN A 7 51.72 -66.27 30.02
C ASN A 7 52.48 -65.65 31.20
N GLN A 8 53.00 -64.43 31.06
CA GLN A 8 53.71 -63.75 32.15
C GLN A 8 52.78 -63.29 33.27
N LYS A 9 51.60 -62.77 32.92
CA LYS A 9 50.55 -62.45 33.90
C LYS A 9 50.07 -63.72 34.61
N SER A 10 49.82 -64.80 33.87
CA SER A 10 49.43 -66.09 34.43
C SER A 10 50.50 -66.68 35.37
N LEU A 11 51.78 -66.54 35.04
CA LEU A 11 52.88 -66.99 35.90
C LEU A 11 53.01 -66.17 37.19
N LEU A 12 52.76 -64.86 37.15
CA LEU A 12 52.71 -64.00 38.33
C LEU A 12 51.51 -64.33 39.23
N ASP A 13 50.36 -64.68 38.64
CA ASP A 13 49.15 -65.06 39.37
C ASP A 13 49.25 -66.46 40.01
N LEU A 14 49.87 -67.42 39.32
CA LEU A 14 50.06 -68.79 39.82
C LEU A 14 51.15 -68.89 40.90
N TYR A 15 52.17 -68.03 40.85
CA TYR A 15 53.34 -68.09 41.73
C TYR A 15 53.56 -66.73 42.42
N TYR A 16 52.69 -66.42 43.39
CA TYR A 16 52.68 -65.15 44.13
C TYR A 16 54.01 -64.79 44.81
N TRP A 17 54.83 -65.80 45.15
CA TRP A 17 56.15 -65.65 45.78
C TRP A 17 57.20 -65.00 44.86
N PHE A 18 56.94 -64.82 43.56
CA PHE A 18 57.93 -64.20 42.66
C PHE A 18 58.12 -62.71 42.94
N ASN A 19 57.23 -62.10 43.72
CA ASN A 19 57.36 -60.72 44.18
C ASN A 19 58.16 -60.59 45.49
N ASP A 20 58.62 -61.70 46.08
CA ASP A 20 59.34 -61.68 47.36
C ASP A 20 60.82 -61.26 47.17
N GLU A 21 61.41 -60.53 48.12
CA GLU A 21 62.75 -59.92 47.98
C GLU A 21 63.86 -60.96 47.75
N HIS A 22 63.66 -62.20 48.22
CA HIS A 22 64.61 -63.30 48.05
C HIS A 22 64.63 -63.90 46.63
N CYS A 23 63.66 -63.55 45.77
CA CYS A 23 63.53 -64.08 44.41
C CYS A 23 64.29 -63.25 43.34
N LEU A 24 65.36 -62.55 43.73
CA LEU A 24 66.29 -61.86 42.83
C LEU A 24 65.61 -60.90 41.82
N GLY A 25 64.44 -60.34 42.15
CA GLY A 25 63.74 -59.37 41.31
C GLY A 25 62.98 -59.95 40.09
N ILE A 26 62.70 -61.26 40.07
CA ILE A 26 62.00 -61.93 38.95
C ILE A 26 60.57 -61.38 38.75
N GLY A 27 59.83 -61.10 39.83
CA GLY A 27 58.47 -60.55 39.77
C GLY A 27 58.40 -59.19 39.05
N PRO A 28 59.18 -58.18 39.46
CA PRO A 28 59.33 -56.92 38.74
C PRO A 28 59.71 -57.08 37.27
N LEU A 29 60.67 -57.95 36.95
CA LEU A 29 61.10 -58.22 35.57
C LEU A 29 59.96 -58.80 34.72
N LEU A 30 59.20 -59.77 35.23
CA LEU A 30 58.06 -60.35 34.52
C LEU A 30 56.94 -59.31 34.29
N LYS A 31 56.72 -58.38 35.23
CA LYS A 31 55.78 -57.27 35.04
C LYS A 31 56.25 -56.31 33.95
N GLU A 32 57.54 -55.99 33.92
CA GLU A 32 58.14 -55.12 32.90
C GLU A 32 58.03 -55.75 31.50
N ILE A 33 58.29 -57.06 31.37
CA ILE A 33 58.14 -57.76 30.09
C ILE A 33 56.66 -57.83 29.68
N ALA A 34 55.74 -58.03 30.62
CA ALA A 34 54.30 -58.05 30.32
C ALA A 34 53.83 -56.68 29.83
N GLN A 35 54.19 -55.60 30.54
CA GLN A 35 53.87 -54.22 30.15
C GLN A 35 54.47 -53.85 28.78
N THR A 36 55.74 -54.21 28.54
CA THR A 36 56.39 -53.95 27.24
C THR A 36 55.72 -54.76 26.12
N SER A 37 55.33 -56.00 26.40
CA SER A 37 54.61 -56.84 25.43
C SER A 37 53.24 -56.28 25.09
N GLU A 38 52.52 -55.69 26.05
CA GLU A 38 51.25 -54.99 25.82
C GLU A 38 51.43 -53.73 24.99
N LEU A 39 52.39 -52.87 25.32
CA LEU A 39 52.69 -51.67 24.52
C LEU A 39 53.07 -52.01 23.07
N VAL A 40 53.81 -53.09 22.86
CA VAL A 40 54.16 -53.57 21.50
C VAL A 40 52.93 -54.13 20.77
N LEU A 41 51.99 -54.76 21.47
CA LEU A 41 50.73 -55.24 20.89
C LEU A 41 49.83 -54.06 20.50
N ASP A 42 49.67 -53.08 21.39
CA ASP A 42 48.88 -51.87 21.12
C ASP A 42 49.45 -51.09 19.92
N GLU A 43 50.77 -50.92 19.85
CA GLU A 43 51.40 -50.25 18.71
C GLU A 43 51.28 -51.09 17.43
N TYR A 44 51.32 -52.43 17.51
CA TYR A 44 51.08 -53.30 16.38
C TYR A 44 49.63 -53.22 15.87
N GLU A 45 48.64 -53.25 16.76
CA GLU A 45 47.22 -53.09 16.41
C GLU A 45 46.95 -51.71 15.80
N LYS A 46 47.59 -50.67 16.32
CA LYS A 46 47.53 -49.31 15.76
C LYS A 46 48.15 -49.24 14.36
N VAL A 47 49.31 -49.86 14.14
CA VAL A 47 49.92 -49.92 12.80
C VAL A 47 49.04 -50.70 11.82
N GLU A 48 48.48 -51.83 12.26
CA GLU A 48 47.66 -52.69 11.40
C GLU A 48 46.32 -52.04 11.06
N SER A 49 45.69 -51.34 11.99
CA SER A 49 44.48 -50.55 11.72
C SER A 49 44.73 -49.40 10.75
N ILE A 50 45.86 -48.68 10.87
CA ILE A 50 46.26 -47.64 9.90
C ILE A 50 46.47 -48.26 8.51
N ARG A 51 47.13 -49.44 8.42
CA ARG A 51 47.30 -50.16 7.15
C ARG A 51 45.98 -50.56 6.52
N GLN A 52 45.06 -51.11 7.30
CA GLN A 52 43.74 -51.49 6.81
C GLN A 52 42.95 -50.28 6.31
N GLN A 53 43.01 -49.15 7.02
CA GLN A 53 42.35 -47.92 6.60
C GLN A 53 42.94 -47.37 5.30
N SER A 54 44.27 -47.32 5.18
CA SER A 54 44.95 -46.90 3.94
C SER A 54 44.60 -47.81 2.76
N ALA A 55 44.57 -49.13 2.96
CA ALA A 55 44.18 -50.09 1.93
C ALA A 55 42.72 -49.94 1.49
N LYS A 56 41.80 -49.70 2.44
CA LYS A 56 40.39 -49.45 2.15
C LYS A 56 40.21 -48.19 1.33
N SER A 57 40.82 -47.07 1.74
CA SER A 57 40.76 -45.81 1.00
C SER A 57 41.37 -45.92 -0.40
N MET A 58 42.44 -46.69 -0.56
CA MET A 58 43.00 -47.00 -1.89
C MET A 58 41.98 -47.74 -2.77
N GLN A 59 41.31 -48.77 -2.24
CA GLN A 59 40.33 -49.54 -3.02
C GLN A 59 39.12 -48.69 -3.44
N GLU A 60 38.65 -47.82 -2.55
CA GLU A 60 37.57 -46.87 -2.84
C GLU A 60 37.98 -45.89 -3.96
N ALA A 61 39.21 -45.35 -3.89
CA ALA A 61 39.76 -44.49 -4.93
C ALA A 61 39.86 -45.21 -6.29
N ILE A 62 40.34 -46.46 -6.32
CA ILE A 62 40.43 -47.27 -7.55
C ILE A 62 39.05 -47.45 -8.19
N ASN A 63 38.04 -47.80 -7.40
CA ASN A 63 36.67 -48.02 -7.90
C ASN A 63 36.06 -46.72 -8.46
N ARG A 64 36.30 -45.60 -7.77
CA ARG A 64 35.87 -44.27 -8.20
C ARG A 64 36.56 -43.84 -9.50
N GLN A 65 37.88 -44.03 -9.60
CA GLN A 65 38.65 -43.72 -10.80
C GLN A 65 38.14 -44.49 -12.01
N LYS A 66 37.92 -45.81 -11.88
CA LYS A 66 37.38 -46.63 -12.97
C LYS A 66 36.02 -46.13 -13.46
N SER A 67 35.14 -45.79 -12.52
CA SER A 67 33.82 -45.26 -12.85
C SER A 67 33.94 -43.90 -13.55
N LEU A 68 34.79 -43.01 -13.05
CA LEU A 68 35.05 -41.70 -13.63
C LEU A 68 35.59 -41.82 -15.06
N LEU A 69 36.67 -42.57 -15.27
CA LEU A 69 37.29 -42.76 -16.58
C LEU A 69 36.34 -43.38 -17.62
N SER A 70 35.39 -44.22 -17.19
CA SER A 70 34.38 -44.79 -18.09
C SER A 70 33.33 -43.78 -18.57
N LEU A 71 33.08 -42.73 -17.78
CA LEU A 71 32.16 -41.64 -18.12
C LEU A 71 32.85 -40.53 -18.92
N THR A 72 34.18 -40.43 -18.80
CA THR A 72 35.00 -39.40 -19.43
C THR A 72 35.44 -39.79 -20.86
N LEU A 73 34.46 -39.95 -21.77
CA LEU A 73 34.68 -40.28 -23.18
C LEU A 73 34.13 -39.16 -24.10
N PRO A 74 34.98 -38.23 -24.57
CA PRO A 74 34.55 -37.01 -25.25
C PRO A 74 33.84 -37.19 -26.60
N ASP A 75 34.05 -38.31 -27.29
CA ASP A 75 33.63 -38.52 -28.69
C ASP A 75 32.11 -38.43 -28.92
N SER A 76 31.30 -38.49 -27.85
CA SER A 76 29.84 -38.45 -27.90
C SER A 76 29.22 -37.15 -27.39
N TRP A 77 30.03 -36.22 -26.89
CA TRP A 77 29.52 -35.01 -26.24
C TRP A 77 29.15 -33.93 -27.24
N THR A 78 28.03 -33.26 -26.98
CA THR A 78 27.49 -32.19 -27.84
C THR A 78 27.28 -30.89 -27.10
N ASP A 79 27.39 -30.91 -25.77
CA ASP A 79 27.15 -29.76 -24.89
C ASP A 79 28.42 -29.41 -24.11
N ILE A 80 28.70 -28.11 -23.98
CA ILE A 80 29.86 -27.61 -23.24
C ILE A 80 29.82 -28.03 -21.77
N GLN A 81 28.62 -28.12 -21.17
CA GLN A 81 28.48 -28.47 -19.76
C GLN A 81 29.08 -29.85 -19.45
N GLN A 82 28.98 -30.78 -20.41
CA GLN A 82 29.54 -32.13 -20.28
C GLN A 82 31.07 -32.12 -20.17
N PHE A 83 31.73 -31.21 -20.90
CA PHE A 83 33.18 -31.02 -20.81
C PHE A 83 33.59 -30.40 -19.46
N VAL A 84 32.86 -29.36 -19.03
CA VAL A 84 33.12 -28.66 -17.75
C VAL A 84 32.97 -29.61 -16.56
N ASP A 85 31.85 -30.35 -16.49
CA ASP A 85 31.57 -31.28 -15.41
C ASP A 85 32.61 -32.40 -15.34
N SER A 86 33.06 -32.87 -16.49
CA SER A 86 34.10 -33.91 -16.60
C SER A 86 35.46 -33.41 -16.13
N LEU A 87 35.89 -32.22 -16.55
CA LEU A 87 37.15 -31.60 -16.11
C LEU A 87 37.14 -31.32 -14.59
N ASN A 88 36.03 -30.80 -14.07
CA ASN A 88 35.86 -30.58 -12.63
C ASN A 88 35.90 -31.89 -11.83
N SER A 89 35.26 -32.94 -12.35
CA SER A 89 35.26 -34.26 -11.72
C SER A 89 36.67 -34.88 -11.69
N LEU A 90 37.42 -34.74 -12.80
CA LEU A 90 38.83 -35.16 -12.87
C LEU A 90 39.72 -34.36 -11.91
N ASN A 91 39.58 -33.03 -11.86
CA ASN A 91 40.34 -32.17 -10.95
C ASN A 91 40.06 -32.49 -9.48
N THR A 92 38.79 -32.71 -9.14
CA THR A 92 38.37 -33.09 -7.78
C THR A 92 38.95 -34.45 -7.40
N HIS A 93 38.93 -35.42 -8.33
CA HIS A 93 39.50 -36.73 -8.08
C HIS A 93 41.03 -36.70 -7.97
N HIS A 94 41.71 -35.92 -8.82
CA HIS A 94 43.15 -35.69 -8.72
C HIS A 94 43.53 -35.08 -7.36
N GLY A 95 42.78 -34.08 -6.88
CA GLY A 95 42.96 -33.52 -5.54
C GLY A 95 42.78 -34.56 -4.44
N HIS A 96 41.81 -35.46 -4.59
CA HIS A 96 41.62 -36.57 -3.65
C HIS A 96 42.81 -37.55 -3.65
N LEU A 97 43.39 -37.87 -4.81
CA LEU A 97 44.59 -38.70 -4.89
C LEU A 97 45.79 -38.05 -4.19
N ILE A 98 45.96 -36.73 -4.34
CA ILE A 98 46.99 -35.97 -3.62
C ILE A 98 46.80 -36.11 -2.10
N SER A 99 45.57 -35.95 -1.59
CA SER A 99 45.29 -36.11 -0.15
C SER A 99 45.61 -37.52 0.35
N LEU A 100 45.38 -38.56 -0.45
CA LEU A 100 45.70 -39.94 -0.08
C LEU A 100 47.21 -40.18 0.08
N ARG A 101 48.07 -39.36 -0.53
CA ARG A 101 49.53 -39.44 -0.34
C ARG A 101 49.96 -39.18 1.10
N GLU A 102 49.18 -38.40 1.86
CA GLU A 102 49.50 -38.05 3.24
C GLU A 102 49.29 -39.22 4.21
N PHE A 103 48.59 -40.27 3.78
CA PHE A 103 48.28 -41.42 4.63
C PHE A 103 49.50 -42.32 4.81
N ARG A 104 49.72 -42.78 6.05
CA ARG A 104 50.81 -43.70 6.37
C ARG A 104 50.56 -45.08 5.75
N TYR A 105 51.63 -45.73 5.31
CA TYR A 105 51.62 -47.05 4.65
C TYR A 105 50.79 -47.11 3.34
N MET A 106 50.55 -45.97 2.69
CA MET A 106 49.87 -45.92 1.39
C MET A 106 50.76 -46.52 0.29
N ASP A 107 50.14 -47.23 -0.66
CA ASP A 107 50.84 -47.73 -1.85
C ASP A 107 51.08 -46.58 -2.84
N LEU A 108 52.23 -45.93 -2.69
CA LEU A 108 52.65 -44.83 -3.56
C LEU A 108 52.86 -45.27 -5.01
N THR A 109 53.15 -46.54 -5.27
CA THR A 109 53.37 -47.03 -6.63
C THR A 109 52.06 -47.12 -7.40
N GLN A 110 51.01 -47.64 -6.75
CA GLN A 110 49.67 -47.68 -7.33
C GLN A 110 49.08 -46.27 -7.48
N LEU A 111 49.31 -45.41 -6.48
CA LEU A 111 48.80 -44.04 -6.51
C LEU A 111 49.43 -43.19 -7.61
N ASN A 112 50.74 -43.30 -7.83
CA ASN A 112 51.41 -42.61 -8.94
C ASN A 112 50.87 -43.08 -10.32
N LYS A 113 50.55 -44.38 -10.47
CA LYS A 113 49.91 -44.88 -11.70
C LYS A 113 48.53 -44.25 -11.90
N MET A 114 47.74 -44.20 -10.84
CA MET A 114 46.41 -43.60 -10.86
C MET A 114 46.46 -42.10 -11.21
N GLU A 115 47.40 -41.36 -10.62
CA GLU A 115 47.65 -39.96 -10.97
C GLU A 115 47.99 -39.80 -12.45
N THR A 116 48.87 -40.66 -12.98
CA THR A 116 49.27 -40.63 -14.40
C THR A 116 48.06 -40.86 -15.33
N GLU A 117 47.23 -41.87 -15.04
CA GLU A 117 46.01 -42.14 -15.81
C GLU A 117 45.02 -40.97 -15.79
N ILE A 118 44.88 -40.29 -14.64
CA ILE A 118 44.02 -39.11 -14.51
C ILE A 118 44.59 -37.92 -15.29
N THR A 119 45.90 -37.70 -15.25
CA THR A 119 46.56 -36.64 -16.03
C THR A 119 46.39 -36.88 -17.53
N GLU A 120 46.55 -38.12 -18.00
CA GLU A 120 46.29 -38.48 -19.41
C GLU A 120 44.83 -38.26 -19.80
N ALA A 121 43.88 -38.62 -18.93
CA ALA A 121 42.46 -38.37 -19.16
C ALA A 121 42.14 -36.87 -19.18
N GLN A 122 42.72 -36.08 -18.26
CA GLN A 122 42.61 -34.62 -18.25
C GLN A 122 43.14 -34.01 -19.54
N GLN A 123 44.32 -34.42 -20.02
CA GLN A 123 44.86 -33.93 -21.29
C GLN A 123 43.92 -34.27 -22.46
N ARG A 124 43.40 -35.49 -22.53
CA ARG A 124 42.47 -35.91 -23.58
C ARG A 124 41.19 -35.07 -23.58
N VAL A 125 40.60 -34.85 -22.41
CA VAL A 125 39.39 -34.04 -22.28
C VAL A 125 39.68 -32.58 -22.60
N SER A 126 40.78 -32.01 -22.11
CA SER A 126 41.18 -30.64 -22.40
C SER A 126 41.37 -30.41 -23.89
N GLN A 127 42.02 -31.35 -24.59
CA GLN A 127 42.22 -31.27 -26.03
C GLN A 127 40.88 -31.39 -26.80
N ALA A 128 40.00 -32.30 -26.39
CA ALA A 128 38.66 -32.42 -26.98
C ALA A 128 37.80 -31.17 -26.72
N THR A 129 37.91 -30.58 -25.53
CA THR A 129 37.23 -29.32 -25.16
C THR A 129 37.71 -28.17 -26.04
N ALA A 130 39.03 -28.04 -26.23
CA ALA A 130 39.62 -27.04 -27.11
C ALA A 130 39.15 -27.19 -28.56
N GLN A 131 39.11 -28.42 -29.09
CA GLN A 131 38.60 -28.71 -30.43
C GLN A 131 37.11 -28.39 -30.58
N PHE A 132 36.31 -28.72 -29.57
CA PHE A 132 34.89 -28.38 -29.56
C PHE A 132 34.68 -26.87 -29.55
N LEU A 133 35.38 -26.14 -28.67
CA LEU A 133 35.33 -24.68 -28.57
C LEU A 133 35.81 -23.97 -29.85
N ALA A 134 36.80 -24.53 -30.54
CA ALA A 134 37.26 -24.02 -31.83
C ALA A 134 36.26 -24.30 -32.97
N SER A 135 35.28 -25.18 -32.77
CA SER A 135 34.26 -25.46 -33.77
C SER A 135 33.17 -24.39 -33.76
N ASP A 136 32.63 -24.08 -34.94
CA ASP A 136 31.50 -23.16 -35.06
C ASP A 136 30.29 -23.59 -34.21
N LYS A 137 30.13 -24.90 -33.98
CA LYS A 137 28.98 -25.49 -33.27
C LYS A 137 28.90 -25.07 -31.81
N ALA A 138 30.03 -24.89 -31.12
CA ALA A 138 30.03 -24.54 -29.69
C ALA A 138 29.40 -23.16 -29.44
N LEU A 139 29.57 -22.23 -30.38
CA LEU A 139 29.10 -20.85 -30.23
C LEU A 139 27.79 -20.55 -30.96
N GLN A 140 27.27 -21.48 -31.79
CA GLN A 140 25.98 -21.32 -32.47
C GLN A 140 24.79 -21.08 -31.52
N PRO A 141 24.65 -21.75 -30.36
CA PRO A 141 23.54 -21.52 -29.44
C PRO A 141 23.47 -20.07 -28.98
N PHE A 142 24.62 -19.48 -28.61
CA PHE A 142 24.73 -18.08 -28.21
C PHE A 142 24.37 -17.11 -29.33
N LYS A 143 24.85 -17.36 -30.55
CA LYS A 143 24.48 -16.55 -31.72
C LYS A 143 22.98 -16.61 -31.99
N THR A 144 22.37 -17.78 -31.86
CA THR A 144 20.92 -17.97 -32.05
C THR A 144 20.11 -17.26 -30.95
N GLN A 145 20.54 -17.36 -29.70
CA GLN A 145 19.94 -16.63 -28.57
C GLN A 145 20.03 -15.12 -28.77
N LEU A 146 21.18 -14.59 -29.20
CA LEU A 146 21.34 -13.16 -29.50
C LEU A 146 20.34 -12.67 -30.57
N THR A 147 20.15 -13.44 -31.65
CA THR A 147 19.14 -13.08 -32.67
C THR A 147 17.71 -13.13 -32.11
N THR A 148 17.44 -14.05 -31.18
CA THR A 148 16.15 -14.16 -30.51
C THR A 148 15.90 -12.95 -29.62
N PHE A 149 16.92 -12.53 -28.85
CA PHE A 149 16.84 -11.34 -28.02
C PHE A 149 16.57 -10.08 -28.85
N GLU A 150 17.27 -9.90 -29.98
CA GLU A 150 17.03 -8.75 -30.86
C GLU A 150 15.56 -8.71 -31.34
N GLN A 151 14.99 -9.85 -31.74
CA GLN A 151 13.59 -9.94 -32.16
C GLN A 151 12.61 -9.66 -30.99
N GLN A 152 12.92 -10.15 -29.78
CA GLN A 152 12.10 -9.91 -28.60
C GLN A 152 12.12 -8.42 -28.21
N ILE A 153 13.29 -7.77 -28.24
CA ILE A 153 13.44 -6.33 -27.98
C ILE A 153 12.63 -5.50 -28.99
N GLU A 154 12.69 -5.85 -30.28
CA GLU A 154 11.98 -5.13 -31.33
C GLU A 154 10.46 -5.26 -31.21
N LYS A 155 9.96 -6.46 -30.88
CA LYS A 155 8.53 -6.75 -30.74
C LYS A 155 7.93 -6.26 -29.42
N ALA A 156 8.74 -5.90 -28.43
CA ALA A 156 8.27 -5.48 -27.12
C ALA A 156 7.46 -4.17 -27.19
N GLN A 157 6.19 -4.27 -26.80
CA GLN A 157 5.24 -3.17 -26.77
C GLN A 157 5.22 -2.43 -25.44
N ASN A 158 5.62 -3.10 -24.35
CA ASN A 158 5.66 -2.54 -23.02
C ASN A 158 6.97 -2.88 -22.28
N SER A 159 7.25 -2.15 -21.21
CA SER A 159 8.46 -2.31 -20.39
C SER A 159 8.56 -3.69 -19.73
N ALA A 160 7.43 -4.27 -19.31
CA ALA A 160 7.37 -5.58 -18.66
C ALA A 160 7.78 -6.74 -19.60
N GLN A 161 7.45 -6.65 -20.89
CA GLN A 161 7.87 -7.65 -21.90
C GLN A 161 9.40 -7.69 -22.08
N LEU A 162 10.13 -6.67 -21.65
CA LEU A 162 11.60 -6.62 -21.73
C LEU A 162 12.29 -7.27 -20.53
N ASP A 163 11.57 -7.60 -19.45
CA ASP A 163 12.18 -8.23 -18.27
C ASP A 163 12.63 -9.67 -18.56
N VAL A 164 11.88 -10.40 -19.41
CA VAL A 164 12.24 -11.76 -19.86
C VAL A 164 13.58 -11.77 -20.62
N PRO A 165 13.75 -11.04 -21.74
CA PRO A 165 15.04 -10.99 -22.43
C PRO A 165 16.16 -10.43 -21.56
N MET A 166 15.86 -9.53 -20.62
CA MET A 166 16.87 -9.00 -19.70
C MET A 166 17.45 -10.09 -18.78
N ASN A 167 16.59 -10.93 -18.22
CA ASN A 167 17.01 -12.05 -17.38
C ASN A 167 17.73 -13.13 -18.19
N GLU A 168 17.24 -13.45 -19.39
CA GLU A 168 17.90 -14.41 -20.29
C GLU A 168 19.29 -13.90 -20.73
N MET A 169 19.44 -12.61 -20.99
CA MET A 169 20.75 -11.98 -21.25
C MET A 169 21.67 -12.01 -20.02
N ALA A 170 21.14 -11.97 -18.80
CA ALA A 170 21.93 -12.13 -17.58
C ALA A 170 22.49 -13.55 -17.50
N GLN A 171 21.63 -14.56 -17.70
CA GLN A 171 22.04 -15.96 -17.75
C GLN A 171 23.10 -16.21 -18.82
N MET A 172 22.88 -15.71 -20.04
CA MET A 172 23.86 -15.86 -21.13
C MET A 172 25.23 -15.27 -20.77
N SER A 173 25.29 -14.22 -19.95
CA SER A 173 26.57 -13.65 -19.51
C SER A 173 27.27 -14.53 -18.49
N GLU A 174 26.53 -15.18 -17.59
CA GLU A 174 27.10 -16.18 -16.66
C GLU A 174 27.66 -17.38 -17.44
N ASP A 175 26.92 -17.83 -18.46
CA ASP A 175 27.35 -18.93 -19.32
C ASP A 175 28.62 -18.57 -20.10
N LEU A 176 28.72 -17.33 -20.62
CA LEU A 176 29.94 -16.84 -21.27
C LEU A 176 31.12 -16.68 -20.28
N ASP A 177 30.85 -16.25 -19.04
CA ASP A 177 31.88 -16.13 -18.00
C ASP A 177 32.43 -17.52 -17.66
N MET A 178 31.57 -18.55 -17.62
CA MET A 178 31.97 -19.95 -17.46
C MET A 178 32.92 -20.40 -18.58
N LEU A 179 32.60 -20.08 -19.85
CA LEU A 179 33.45 -20.39 -20.99
C LEU A 179 34.81 -19.68 -20.92
N SER A 180 34.81 -18.41 -20.51
CA SER A 180 36.04 -17.64 -20.31
C SER A 180 36.93 -18.24 -19.22
N ASN A 181 36.34 -18.65 -18.10
CA ASN A 181 37.06 -19.33 -17.01
C ASN A 181 37.60 -20.69 -17.45
N LEU A 182 36.81 -21.46 -18.21
CA LEU A 182 37.26 -22.72 -18.78
C LEU A 182 38.47 -22.52 -19.70
N MET A 183 38.41 -21.52 -20.58
CA MET A 183 39.53 -21.14 -21.46
C MET A 183 40.80 -20.78 -20.70
N ALA A 184 40.69 -20.10 -19.55
CA ALA A 184 41.85 -19.77 -18.72
C ALA A 184 42.50 -21.00 -18.06
N SER A 185 41.74 -22.09 -17.86
CA SER A 185 42.21 -23.32 -17.23
C SER A 185 42.82 -24.35 -18.21
N LEU A 186 42.54 -24.20 -19.51
CA LEU A 186 42.98 -25.13 -20.54
C LEU A 186 44.40 -24.84 -21.02
N THR A 187 45.20 -25.89 -21.18
CA THR A 187 46.51 -25.83 -21.83
C THR A 187 46.36 -26.10 -23.32
N PHE A 188 46.71 -25.13 -24.16
CA PHE A 188 46.66 -25.25 -25.62
C PHE A 188 48.03 -25.62 -26.19
N GLU A 189 48.06 -26.58 -27.12
CA GLU A 189 49.26 -26.87 -27.92
C GLU A 189 49.45 -25.85 -29.06
N ASP A 190 48.34 -25.28 -29.55
CA ASP A 190 48.31 -24.32 -30.67
C ASP A 190 47.80 -22.95 -30.22
N VAL A 191 48.69 -21.97 -30.20
CA VAL A 191 48.40 -20.56 -29.83
C VAL A 191 47.39 -19.91 -30.79
N THR A 192 47.34 -20.36 -32.06
CA THR A 192 46.41 -19.80 -33.05
C THR A 192 44.97 -20.20 -32.77
N GLN A 193 44.73 -21.45 -32.37
CA GLN A 193 43.41 -21.93 -31.95
C GLN A 193 42.93 -21.21 -30.69
N GLN A 194 43.82 -21.01 -29.71
CA GLN A 194 43.50 -20.27 -28.50
C GLN A 194 43.05 -18.83 -28.80
N THR A 195 43.75 -18.15 -29.70
CA THR A 195 43.42 -16.77 -30.10
C THR A 195 42.08 -16.71 -30.83
N GLN A 196 41.83 -17.65 -31.76
CA GLN A 196 40.55 -17.74 -32.48
C GLN A 196 39.35 -17.91 -31.54
N ILE A 197 39.47 -18.76 -30.51
CA ILE A 197 38.39 -18.96 -29.54
C ILE A 197 38.16 -17.69 -28.71
N ILE A 198 39.24 -17.04 -28.23
CA ILE A 198 39.14 -15.80 -27.45
C ILE A 198 38.47 -14.70 -28.27
N ASP A 199 38.86 -14.54 -29.54
CA ASP A 199 38.26 -13.56 -30.45
C ASP A 199 36.76 -13.86 -30.67
N ALA A 200 36.40 -15.13 -30.86
CA ALA A 200 35.01 -15.52 -31.09
C ALA A 200 34.12 -15.28 -29.86
N ILE A 201 34.61 -15.60 -28.64
CA ILE A 201 33.90 -15.30 -27.39
C ILE A 201 33.79 -13.78 -27.18
N SER A 202 34.87 -13.04 -27.45
CA SER A 202 34.89 -11.57 -27.32
C SER A 202 33.88 -10.90 -28.25
N GLN A 203 33.72 -11.40 -29.47
CA GLN A 203 32.69 -10.93 -30.40
C GLN A 203 31.27 -11.14 -29.86
N ILE A 204 31.00 -12.28 -29.22
CA ILE A 204 29.69 -12.59 -28.63
C ILE A 204 29.42 -11.68 -27.43
N TYR A 205 30.41 -11.43 -26.57
CA TYR A 205 30.27 -10.43 -25.50
C TYR A 205 29.95 -9.04 -26.04
N ALA A 206 30.64 -8.61 -27.10
CA ALA A 206 30.39 -7.32 -27.73
C ALA A 206 28.94 -7.21 -28.24
N GLN A 207 28.44 -8.27 -28.89
CA GLN A 207 27.05 -8.34 -29.37
C GLN A 207 26.04 -8.37 -28.21
N LEU A 208 26.29 -9.15 -27.16
CA LEU A 208 25.45 -9.21 -25.97
C LEU A 208 25.35 -7.84 -25.28
N ASN A 209 26.48 -7.16 -25.11
CA ASN A 209 26.52 -5.82 -24.52
C ASN A 209 25.81 -4.79 -25.39
N GLN A 210 25.94 -4.88 -26.72
CA GLN A 210 25.17 -4.04 -27.64
C GLN A 210 23.66 -4.28 -27.51
N SER A 211 23.24 -5.55 -27.43
CA SER A 211 21.83 -5.92 -27.27
C SER A 211 21.26 -5.45 -25.92
N ARG A 212 22.04 -5.57 -24.84
CA ARG A 212 21.71 -5.02 -23.51
C ARG A 212 21.52 -3.51 -23.53
N ALA A 213 22.42 -2.77 -24.19
CA ALA A 213 22.30 -1.32 -24.32
C ALA A 213 21.01 -0.92 -25.08
N ARG A 214 20.69 -1.62 -26.17
CA ARG A 214 19.44 -1.42 -26.93
C ARG A 214 18.20 -1.74 -26.07
N LEU A 215 18.22 -2.84 -25.32
CA LEU A 215 17.15 -3.23 -24.39
C LEU A 215 16.92 -2.13 -23.35
N GLN A 216 17.98 -1.64 -22.70
CA GLN A 216 17.88 -0.58 -21.69
C GLN A 216 17.31 0.71 -22.27
N GLN A 217 17.77 1.11 -23.46
CA GLN A 217 17.24 2.28 -24.16
C GLN A 217 15.75 2.12 -24.49
N LYS A 218 15.35 0.96 -25.04
CA LYS A 218 13.96 0.66 -25.37
C LYS A 218 13.09 0.65 -24.10
N ARG A 219 13.55 0.03 -23.02
CA ARG A 219 12.85 0.00 -21.72
C ARG A 219 12.62 1.38 -21.16
N LYS A 220 13.63 2.26 -21.18
CA LYS A 220 13.50 3.65 -20.74
C LYS A 220 12.47 4.41 -21.58
N SER A 221 12.50 4.23 -22.90
CA SER A 221 11.53 4.87 -23.80
C SER A 221 10.10 4.38 -23.56
N GLN A 222 9.88 3.08 -23.39
CA GLN A 222 8.55 2.52 -23.14
C GLN A 222 8.02 2.92 -21.77
N SER A 223 8.87 2.87 -20.74
CA SER A 223 8.51 3.31 -19.39
C SER A 223 8.07 4.77 -19.37
N SER A 224 8.76 5.67 -20.09
CA SER A 224 8.34 7.08 -20.18
C SER A 224 6.96 7.22 -20.85
N VAL A 225 6.71 6.54 -21.97
CA VAL A 225 5.40 6.57 -22.64
C VAL A 225 4.29 6.00 -21.74
N GLU A 226 4.58 4.91 -21.02
CA GLU A 226 3.65 4.29 -20.07
C GLU A 226 3.32 5.21 -18.91
N THR A 227 4.31 5.86 -18.31
CA THR A 227 4.10 6.83 -17.21
C THR A 227 3.21 7.98 -17.67
N VAL A 228 3.49 8.57 -18.84
CA VAL A 228 2.66 9.65 -19.40
C VAL A 228 1.22 9.19 -19.65
N ALA A 229 1.04 7.99 -20.21
CA ALA A 229 -0.29 7.43 -20.44
C ALA A 229 -1.04 7.15 -19.13
N GLN A 230 -0.34 6.63 -18.11
CA GLN A 230 -0.90 6.35 -16.79
C GLN A 230 -1.31 7.64 -16.09
N PHE A 231 -0.43 8.65 -16.06
CA PHE A 231 -0.73 9.97 -15.51
C PHE A 231 -1.96 10.57 -16.21
N GLY A 232 -1.96 10.61 -17.55
CA GLY A 232 -3.09 11.15 -18.31
C GLY A 232 -4.41 10.42 -18.05
N ALA A 233 -4.40 9.11 -17.82
CA ALA A 233 -5.60 8.36 -17.46
C ALA A 233 -6.10 8.69 -16.03
N GLN A 234 -5.21 8.70 -15.05
CA GLN A 234 -5.56 9.00 -13.66
C GLN A 234 -5.98 10.46 -13.48
N PHE A 235 -5.28 11.40 -14.12
CA PHE A 235 -5.59 12.83 -14.09
C PHE A 235 -6.96 13.15 -14.73
N ARG A 236 -7.33 12.44 -15.81
CA ARG A 236 -8.69 12.52 -16.37
C ARG A 236 -9.74 11.98 -15.41
N LEU A 237 -9.49 10.85 -14.75
CA LEU A 237 -10.40 10.29 -13.76
C LEU A 237 -10.58 11.24 -12.57
N PHE A 238 -9.49 11.83 -12.09
CA PHE A 238 -9.52 12.86 -11.04
C PHE A 238 -10.37 14.06 -11.46
N SER A 239 -10.17 14.57 -12.67
CA SER A 239 -10.95 15.68 -13.22
C SER A 239 -12.45 15.38 -13.30
N GLN A 240 -12.84 14.15 -13.66
CA GLN A 240 -14.25 13.72 -13.60
C GLN A 240 -14.77 13.62 -12.15
N GLY A 241 -13.90 13.22 -11.22
CA GLY A 241 -14.18 13.19 -9.79
C GLY A 241 -14.55 14.55 -9.21
N ILE A 242 -13.91 15.63 -9.68
CA ILE A 242 -14.21 17.02 -9.27
C ILE A 242 -15.68 17.36 -9.55
N THR A 243 -16.16 17.09 -10.77
CA THR A 243 -17.55 17.40 -11.15
C THR A 243 -18.55 16.63 -10.29
N ASN A 244 -18.27 15.35 -10.03
CA ASN A 244 -19.11 14.54 -9.15
C ASN A 244 -19.12 15.08 -7.71
N ALA A 245 -17.95 15.43 -7.17
CA ALA A 245 -17.81 15.99 -5.83
C ALA A 245 -18.57 17.31 -5.66
N LEU A 246 -18.51 18.21 -6.66
CA LEU A 246 -19.30 19.44 -6.67
C LEU A 246 -20.81 19.15 -6.62
N SER A 247 -21.29 18.13 -7.32
CA SER A 247 -22.70 17.74 -7.30
C SER A 247 -23.17 17.18 -5.94
N LEU A 248 -22.26 16.59 -5.17
CA LEU A 248 -22.51 16.06 -3.83
C LEU A 248 -22.36 17.12 -2.72
N ALA A 249 -21.68 18.22 -3.01
CA ALA A 249 -21.53 19.36 -2.11
C ALA A 249 -22.83 20.20 -2.07
N THR A 250 -23.82 19.73 -1.31
CA THR A 250 -25.15 20.35 -1.18
C THR A 250 -25.24 21.48 -0.15
N ASP A 251 -24.22 21.60 0.69
CA ASP A 251 -24.11 22.59 1.76
C ASP A 251 -22.62 22.97 1.96
N PRO A 252 -22.34 24.16 2.53
CA PRO A 252 -20.97 24.65 2.76
C PRO A 252 -20.07 23.66 3.50
N GLU A 253 -20.60 22.93 4.48
CA GLU A 253 -19.85 21.98 5.28
C GLU A 253 -19.41 20.77 4.42
N ARG A 254 -20.34 20.17 3.66
CA ARG A 254 -20.01 19.11 2.69
C ARG A 254 -19.07 19.59 1.57
N CYS A 255 -19.15 20.85 1.18
CA CYS A 255 -18.24 21.44 0.21
C CYS A 255 -16.78 21.41 0.70
N GLU A 256 -16.55 21.76 1.97
CA GLU A 256 -15.22 21.68 2.60
C GLU A 256 -14.72 20.24 2.76
N GLU A 257 -15.60 19.31 3.12
CA GLU A 257 -15.26 17.88 3.23
C GLU A 257 -14.82 17.30 1.88
N GLN A 258 -15.57 17.56 0.80
CA GLN A 258 -15.22 17.10 -0.54
C GLN A 258 -13.92 17.75 -1.05
N LEU A 259 -13.74 19.05 -0.81
CA LEU A 259 -12.51 19.78 -1.13
C LEU A 259 -11.30 19.11 -0.46
N SER A 260 -11.37 18.88 0.85
CA SER A 260 -10.29 18.27 1.63
C SER A 260 -9.94 16.88 1.09
N ARG A 261 -10.96 16.06 0.76
CA ARG A 261 -10.75 14.73 0.18
C ARG A 261 -10.04 14.79 -1.18
N LEU A 262 -10.45 15.68 -2.07
CA LEU A 262 -9.83 15.79 -3.39
C LEU A 262 -8.41 16.34 -3.31
N LEU A 263 -8.10 17.23 -2.36
CA LEU A 263 -6.74 17.71 -2.14
C LEU A 263 -5.80 16.57 -1.73
N VAL A 264 -6.25 15.66 -0.86
CA VAL A 264 -5.47 14.46 -0.50
C VAL A 264 -5.24 13.56 -1.72
N GLN A 265 -6.28 13.33 -2.54
CA GLN A 265 -6.12 12.54 -3.76
C GLN A 265 -5.15 13.17 -4.78
N LEU A 266 -5.13 14.51 -4.85
CA LEU A 266 -4.20 15.23 -5.71
C LEU A 266 -2.75 15.13 -5.19
N GLU A 267 -2.56 15.18 -3.87
CA GLU A 267 -1.26 14.97 -3.22
C GLU A 267 -0.76 13.51 -3.38
N GLU A 268 -1.66 12.53 -3.33
CA GLU A 268 -1.34 11.13 -3.64
C GLU A 268 -0.87 10.97 -5.09
N LEU A 269 -1.52 11.65 -6.05
CA LEU A 269 -1.06 11.71 -7.44
C LEU A 269 0.32 12.36 -7.56
N GLU A 270 0.55 13.49 -6.88
CA GLU A 270 1.86 14.16 -6.85
C GLU A 270 2.96 13.22 -6.32
N SER A 271 2.69 12.52 -5.22
CA SER A 271 3.63 11.57 -4.63
C SER A 271 3.96 10.42 -5.57
N GLN A 272 2.94 9.84 -6.22
CA GLN A 272 3.08 8.73 -7.16
C GLN A 272 3.97 9.10 -8.37
N PHE A 273 3.89 10.35 -8.84
CA PHE A 273 4.63 10.82 -10.01
C PHE A 273 5.78 11.78 -9.68
N SER A 274 6.24 11.82 -8.43
CA SER A 274 7.27 12.74 -7.91
C SER A 274 8.63 12.69 -8.63
N GLN A 275 8.91 11.65 -9.42
CA GLN A 275 10.13 11.51 -10.21
C GLN A 275 10.03 12.15 -11.61
N HIS A 276 8.87 12.72 -11.93
CA HIS A 276 8.54 13.24 -13.25
C HIS A 276 8.13 14.72 -13.15
N ASP A 277 9.12 15.61 -13.16
CA ASP A 277 8.93 17.06 -13.03
C ASP A 277 7.97 17.65 -14.10
N GLU A 278 7.84 16.99 -15.25
CA GLU A 278 6.95 17.41 -16.35
C GLU A 278 5.46 17.43 -15.98
N PHE A 279 5.03 16.71 -14.93
CA PHE A 279 3.63 16.70 -14.47
C PHE A 279 3.34 17.69 -13.34
N LEU A 280 4.37 18.27 -12.73
CA LEU A 280 4.21 19.11 -11.55
C LEU A 280 3.36 20.35 -11.86
N ASP A 281 3.63 21.00 -12.98
CA ASP A 281 2.89 22.20 -13.41
C ASP A 281 1.39 21.91 -13.63
N ASP A 282 1.07 20.76 -14.23
CA ASP A 282 -0.31 20.32 -14.45
C ASP A 282 -1.04 20.07 -13.11
N ILE A 283 -0.36 19.43 -12.15
CA ILE A 283 -0.89 19.15 -10.81
C ILE A 283 -1.14 20.45 -10.05
N LEU A 284 -0.17 21.37 -10.05
CA LEU A 284 -0.29 22.67 -9.37
C LEU A 284 -1.42 23.50 -9.98
N SER A 285 -1.49 23.57 -11.31
CA SER A 285 -2.59 24.25 -12.00
C SER A 285 -3.95 23.64 -11.63
N LYS A 286 -4.05 22.31 -11.54
CA LYS A 286 -5.28 21.64 -11.13
C LYS A 286 -5.65 21.92 -9.68
N ARG A 287 -4.65 22.06 -8.79
CA ARG A 287 -4.87 22.42 -7.38
C ARG A 287 -5.49 23.80 -7.26
N GLU A 288 -4.97 24.77 -8.00
CA GLU A 288 -5.49 26.14 -8.04
C GLU A 288 -6.92 26.17 -8.59
N GLU A 289 -7.16 25.52 -9.74
CA GLU A 289 -8.50 25.41 -10.34
C GLU A 289 -9.51 24.79 -9.35
N LEU A 290 -9.08 23.76 -8.62
CA LEU A 290 -9.91 23.07 -7.65
C LEU A 290 -10.26 23.97 -6.47
N LEU A 291 -9.31 24.72 -5.92
CA LEU A 291 -9.56 25.68 -4.85
C LEU A 291 -10.54 26.77 -5.31
N GLU A 292 -10.29 27.38 -6.46
CA GLU A 292 -11.13 28.45 -7.01
C GLU A 292 -12.57 27.96 -7.26
N THR A 293 -12.72 26.78 -7.88
CA THR A 293 -14.04 26.22 -8.20
C THR A 293 -14.84 25.89 -6.95
N PHE A 294 -14.20 25.29 -5.93
CA PHE A 294 -14.87 24.98 -4.67
C PHE A 294 -15.17 26.23 -3.85
N GLU A 295 -14.32 27.24 -3.87
CA GLU A 295 -14.57 28.53 -3.21
C GLU A 295 -15.79 29.23 -3.83
N ALA A 296 -15.86 29.31 -5.16
CA ALA A 296 -17.01 29.87 -5.87
C ALA A 296 -18.31 29.10 -5.58
N HIS A 297 -18.25 27.76 -5.58
CA HIS A 297 -19.41 26.92 -5.25
C HIS A 297 -19.88 27.12 -3.80
N LYS A 298 -18.94 27.14 -2.85
CA LYS A 298 -19.22 27.41 -1.44
C LYS A 298 -19.89 28.78 -1.25
N GLN A 299 -19.39 29.81 -1.93
CA GLN A 299 -19.98 31.14 -1.87
C GLN A 299 -21.43 31.12 -2.37
N SER A 300 -21.71 30.44 -3.49
CA SER A 300 -23.07 30.27 -3.99
C SER A 300 -23.99 29.57 -2.99
N LEU A 301 -23.50 28.53 -2.30
CA LEU A 301 -24.28 27.81 -1.27
C LEU A 301 -24.55 28.68 -0.04
N LEU A 302 -23.60 29.52 0.37
CA LEU A 302 -23.77 30.48 1.46
C LEU A 302 -24.82 31.54 1.10
N ASP A 303 -24.76 32.07 -0.12
CA ASP A 303 -25.72 33.06 -0.60
C ASP A 303 -27.13 32.47 -0.69
N ASP A 304 -27.28 31.23 -1.17
CA ASP A 304 -28.55 30.51 -1.19
C ASP A 304 -29.10 30.25 0.22
N ARG A 305 -28.24 29.82 1.16
CA ARG A 305 -28.60 29.64 2.57
C ARG A 305 -29.10 30.95 3.17
N GLN A 306 -28.39 32.05 2.93
CA GLN A 306 -28.76 33.38 3.42
C GLN A 306 -30.09 33.86 2.81
N ARG A 307 -30.31 33.65 1.51
CA ARG A 307 -31.57 34.00 0.83
C ARG A 307 -32.75 33.20 1.38
N ARG A 308 -32.57 31.90 1.62
CA ARG A 308 -33.60 31.04 2.24
C ARG A 308 -33.91 31.49 3.66
N SER A 309 -32.89 31.71 4.47
CA SER A 309 -33.03 32.25 5.83
C SER A 309 -33.82 33.57 5.85
N GLN A 310 -33.46 34.52 4.98
CA GLN A 310 -34.15 35.81 4.91
C GLN A 310 -35.63 35.68 4.47
N SER A 311 -35.91 34.76 3.54
CA SER A 311 -37.27 34.48 3.07
C SER A 311 -38.11 33.87 4.20
N LEU A 312 -37.54 32.94 4.97
CA LEU A 312 -38.17 32.34 6.15
C LEU A 312 -38.44 33.39 7.24
N LEU A 313 -37.47 34.25 7.55
CA LEU A 313 -37.64 35.35 8.51
C LEU A 313 -38.77 36.29 8.11
N THR A 314 -38.83 36.67 6.83
CA THR A 314 -39.89 37.54 6.31
C THR A 314 -41.27 36.89 6.42
N ALA A 315 -41.36 35.58 6.13
CA ALA A 315 -42.60 34.82 6.29
C ALA A 315 -43.02 34.71 7.77
N ALA A 316 -42.08 34.41 8.68
CA ALA A 316 -42.33 34.35 10.12
C ALA A 316 -42.83 35.69 10.68
N ASN A 317 -42.21 36.81 10.29
CA ASN A 317 -42.64 38.14 10.70
C ASN A 317 -44.11 38.42 10.34
N ARG A 318 -44.50 38.10 9.09
CA ARG A 318 -45.90 38.26 8.65
C ARG A 318 -46.86 37.35 9.41
N LEU A 319 -46.45 36.12 9.72
CA LEU A 319 -47.26 35.21 10.53
C LEU A 319 -47.44 35.74 11.94
N LEU A 320 -46.38 36.22 12.60
CA LEU A 320 -46.42 36.81 13.93
C LEU A 320 -47.34 38.06 14.00
N GLU A 321 -47.28 38.94 12.99
CA GLU A 321 -48.20 40.09 12.92
C GLU A 321 -49.67 39.66 12.79
N ASN A 322 -49.96 38.68 11.94
CA ASN A 322 -51.32 38.14 11.78
C ASN A 322 -51.80 37.41 13.04
N LEU A 323 -50.88 36.71 13.71
CA LEU A 323 -51.12 36.04 14.98
C LEU A 323 -51.58 37.06 16.02
N GLN A 324 -50.83 38.15 16.19
CA GLN A 324 -51.17 39.24 17.11
C GLN A 324 -52.54 39.87 16.81
N ARG A 325 -52.94 40.00 15.54
CA ARG A 325 -54.25 40.52 15.15
C ARG A 325 -55.41 39.56 15.43
N ARG A 326 -55.18 38.24 15.33
CA ARG A 326 -56.23 37.23 15.59
C ARG A 326 -56.43 37.01 17.08
N THR A 327 -55.36 37.04 17.88
CA THR A 327 -55.45 36.80 19.33
C THR A 327 -56.26 37.87 20.07
N THR A 328 -56.30 39.11 19.59
CA THR A 328 -57.12 40.18 20.20
C THR A 328 -58.64 39.97 20.08
N ARG A 329 -59.08 39.11 19.15
CA ARG A 329 -60.51 38.80 18.94
C ARG A 329 -61.02 37.66 19.82
N LEU A 330 -60.11 36.89 20.43
CA LEU A 330 -60.45 35.77 21.30
C LEU A 330 -60.99 36.27 22.64
N GLN A 331 -61.90 35.51 23.24
CA GLN A 331 -62.68 35.97 24.40
C GLN A 331 -62.45 35.12 25.65
N SER A 332 -61.83 33.95 25.53
CA SER A 332 -61.53 33.08 26.67
C SER A 332 -60.10 32.55 26.67
N GLN A 333 -59.63 32.18 27.86
CA GLN A 333 -58.29 31.61 28.04
C GLN A 333 -58.16 30.26 27.31
N ASP A 334 -59.24 29.47 27.27
CA ASP A 334 -59.28 28.17 26.59
C ASP A 334 -59.20 28.33 25.07
N GLU A 335 -59.88 29.32 24.50
CA GLU A 335 -59.76 29.68 23.08
C GLU A 335 -58.33 30.10 22.72
N LEU A 336 -57.68 30.89 23.58
CA LEU A 336 -56.32 31.34 23.38
C LEU A 336 -55.31 30.18 23.44
N ASN A 337 -55.44 29.29 24.42
CA ASN A 337 -54.61 28.09 24.52
C ASN A 337 -54.83 27.15 23.32
N ALA A 338 -56.07 26.92 22.91
CA ALA A 338 -56.40 26.10 21.74
C ALA A 338 -55.82 26.69 20.44
N PHE A 339 -55.87 28.02 20.29
CA PHE A 339 -55.28 28.74 19.16
C PHE A 339 -53.76 28.52 19.09
N PHE A 340 -53.01 28.77 20.16
CA PHE A 340 -51.56 28.54 20.12
C PHE A 340 -51.18 27.06 20.00
N ALA A 341 -52.02 26.14 20.48
CA ALA A 341 -51.76 24.70 20.37
C ALA A 341 -51.96 24.17 18.94
N SER A 342 -53.03 24.61 18.26
CA SER A 342 -53.52 23.93 17.04
C SER A 342 -53.81 24.83 15.85
N ASP A 343 -53.79 26.17 16.00
CA ASP A 343 -54.06 27.06 14.87
C ASP A 343 -52.95 26.95 13.80
N PRO A 344 -53.33 26.93 12.50
CA PRO A 344 -52.37 26.85 11.39
C PRO A 344 -51.28 27.94 11.41
N LEU A 345 -51.57 29.15 11.92
CA LEU A 345 -50.55 30.21 12.00
C LEU A 345 -49.47 29.87 13.03
N ALA A 346 -49.87 29.36 14.20
CA ALA A 346 -48.94 28.98 15.25
C ALA A 346 -48.10 27.76 14.84
N LEU A 347 -48.72 26.75 14.23
CA LEU A 347 -48.02 25.57 13.70
C LEU A 347 -47.03 25.95 12.60
N LYS A 348 -47.44 26.78 11.64
CA LYS A 348 -46.55 27.21 10.54
C LYS A 348 -45.41 28.11 11.02
N THR A 349 -45.61 28.88 12.09
CA THR A 349 -44.53 29.65 12.71
C THR A 349 -43.49 28.73 13.35
N ARG A 350 -43.92 27.68 14.06
CA ARG A 350 -43.02 26.64 14.59
C ARG A 350 -42.31 25.87 13.50
N GLU A 351 -43.01 25.54 12.41
CA GLU A 351 -42.39 24.89 11.24
C GLU A 351 -41.27 25.76 10.63
N ILE A 352 -41.45 27.08 10.58
CA ILE A 352 -40.39 28.00 10.12
C ILE A 352 -39.21 28.03 11.08
N ILE A 353 -39.44 28.00 12.40
CA ILE A 353 -38.38 27.92 13.42
C ILE A 353 -37.53 26.66 13.19
N GLU A 354 -38.16 25.51 13.00
CA GLU A 354 -37.44 24.25 12.72
C GLU A 354 -36.68 24.31 11.39
N LYS A 355 -37.27 24.86 10.32
CA LYS A 355 -36.58 25.05 9.04
C LYS A 355 -35.36 25.97 9.14
N LEU A 356 -35.40 26.99 10.01
CA LEU A 356 -34.24 27.86 10.26
C LEU A 356 -33.14 27.11 11.00
N ARG A 357 -33.48 26.22 11.93
CA ARG A 357 -32.53 25.33 12.60
C ARG A 357 -31.90 24.33 11.63
N GLU A 358 -32.68 23.74 10.74
CA GLU A 358 -32.21 22.80 9.70
C GLU A 358 -31.13 23.41 8.79
N ILE A 359 -31.18 24.72 8.55
CA ILE A 359 -30.17 25.44 7.74
C ILE A 359 -29.07 26.11 8.58
N ASN A 360 -28.95 25.73 9.87
CA ASN A 360 -27.98 26.23 10.84
C ASN A 360 -28.10 27.73 11.18
N ASP A 361 -29.28 28.36 10.99
CA ASP A 361 -29.53 29.74 11.41
C ASP A 361 -30.27 29.81 12.77
N ASN A 362 -29.57 29.36 13.81
CA ASN A 362 -30.12 29.24 15.15
C ASN A 362 -30.50 30.60 15.78
N VAL A 363 -29.75 31.65 15.46
CA VAL A 363 -30.00 32.99 16.03
C VAL A 363 -31.36 33.52 15.60
N LYS A 364 -31.70 33.42 14.30
CA LYS A 364 -33.01 33.85 13.81
C LYS A 364 -34.14 32.91 14.27
N ALA A 365 -33.86 31.61 14.36
CA ALA A 365 -34.81 30.64 14.89
C ALA A 365 -35.22 31.00 16.34
N ASP A 366 -34.22 31.29 17.19
CA ASP A 366 -34.44 31.63 18.59
C ASP A 366 -35.13 33.00 18.76
N ASP A 367 -34.83 33.99 17.92
CA ASP A 367 -35.57 35.27 17.91
C ASP A 367 -37.06 35.07 17.61
N ILE A 368 -37.38 34.29 16.57
CA ILE A 368 -38.77 34.01 16.19
C ILE A 368 -39.48 33.20 17.30
N ASP A 369 -38.81 32.22 17.90
CA ASP A 369 -39.37 31.44 19.01
C ASP A 369 -39.65 32.32 20.25
N ALA A 370 -38.70 33.19 20.61
CA ALA A 370 -38.87 34.16 21.69
C ALA A 370 -40.03 35.12 21.40
N ARG A 371 -40.17 35.62 20.17
CA ARG A 371 -41.27 36.50 19.76
C ARG A 371 -42.62 35.77 19.73
N LEU A 372 -42.66 34.50 19.35
CA LEU A 372 -43.87 33.68 19.43
C LEU A 372 -44.33 33.50 20.89
N LYS A 373 -43.40 33.18 21.79
CA LYS A 373 -43.67 33.09 23.24
C LYS A 373 -44.13 34.42 23.83
N SER A 374 -43.44 35.51 23.49
CA SER A 374 -43.80 36.87 23.90
C SER A 374 -45.19 37.27 23.39
N SER A 375 -45.54 36.91 22.15
CA SER A 375 -46.87 37.16 21.58
C SER A 375 -47.97 36.43 22.36
N ARG A 376 -47.70 35.19 22.81
CA ARG A 376 -48.62 34.43 23.68
C ARG A 376 -48.81 35.12 25.02
N ASP A 377 -47.73 35.50 25.69
CA ASP A 377 -47.79 36.15 27.00
C ASP A 377 -48.53 37.49 26.92
N GLN A 378 -48.29 38.27 25.86
CA GLN A 378 -48.97 39.53 25.62
C GLN A 378 -50.45 39.33 25.33
N ALA A 379 -50.83 38.32 24.56
CA ALA A 379 -52.23 38.00 24.29
C ALA A 379 -52.98 37.63 25.58
N ILE A 380 -52.36 36.85 26.47
CA ILE A 380 -52.93 36.49 27.79
C ILE A 380 -53.14 37.75 28.65
N ARG A 381 -52.17 38.66 28.68
CA ARG A 381 -52.29 39.93 29.41
C ARG A 381 -53.42 40.80 28.87
N ILE A 382 -53.49 40.99 27.55
CA ILE A 382 -54.56 41.77 26.90
C ILE A 382 -55.94 41.17 27.19
N LEU A 383 -56.06 39.84 27.12
CA LEU A 383 -57.30 39.16 27.44
C LEU A 383 -57.71 39.40 28.90
N ARG A 384 -56.77 39.27 29.85
CA ARG A 384 -57.02 39.53 31.27
C ARG A 384 -57.45 40.97 31.51
N ASP A 385 -56.73 41.94 30.94
CA ASP A 385 -57.06 43.35 31.08
C ASP A 385 -58.45 43.65 30.49
N LYS A 386 -58.81 43.00 29.37
CA LYS A 386 -60.15 43.11 28.78
C LYS A 386 -61.23 42.50 29.69
N THR A 387 -61.00 41.32 30.28
CA THR A 387 -61.96 40.70 31.21
C THR A 387 -62.10 41.49 32.52
N ASP A 388 -61.05 42.16 32.98
CA ASP A 388 -61.07 42.95 34.21
C ASP A 388 -61.79 44.29 34.02
N ILE A 389 -61.69 44.88 32.82
CA ILE A 389 -62.23 46.22 32.50
C ILE A 389 -63.68 46.15 31.97
N PHE A 390 -64.06 45.11 31.23
CA PHE A 390 -65.37 45.04 30.56
C PHE A 390 -66.34 44.06 31.26
N GLU A 391 -67.52 44.55 31.64
CA GLU A 391 -68.66 43.77 32.14
C GLU A 391 -69.77 43.67 31.05
N GLU A 392 -70.73 42.75 31.22
CA GLU A 392 -71.89 42.55 30.33
C GLU A 392 -71.54 42.38 28.83
N GLY A 393 -70.57 41.51 28.52
CA GLY A 393 -70.25 41.16 27.13
C GLY A 393 -69.60 42.30 26.32
N GLY A 394 -69.04 43.32 26.99
CA GLY A 394 -68.36 44.45 26.35
C GLY A 394 -69.15 45.77 26.34
N ASN A 395 -70.39 45.77 26.85
CA ASN A 395 -71.27 46.94 26.84
C ASN A 395 -71.07 47.89 28.03
N VAL A 396 -70.32 47.48 29.06
CA VAL A 396 -70.05 48.30 30.25
C VAL A 396 -68.56 48.26 30.60
N ILE A 397 -67.92 49.43 30.71
CA ILE A 397 -66.58 49.56 31.27
C ILE A 397 -66.69 49.81 32.78
N LYS A 398 -65.97 49.00 33.56
CA LYS A 398 -65.84 49.11 35.02
C LYS A 398 -64.53 49.80 35.38
N LEU A 399 -64.61 50.97 36.00
CA LEU A 399 -63.45 51.68 36.55
C LEU A 399 -63.55 51.74 38.08
N GLY A 400 -62.90 50.79 38.75
CA GLY A 400 -62.98 50.63 40.20
C GLY A 400 -64.31 50.03 40.68
N PRO A 401 -64.56 49.97 42.00
CA PRO A 401 -65.71 49.23 42.56
C PRO A 401 -67.08 49.90 42.32
N ARG A 402 -67.13 51.19 41.97
CA ARG A 402 -68.37 51.97 41.89
C ARG A 402 -68.73 52.52 40.52
N HIS A 403 -67.76 52.78 39.64
CA HIS A 403 -68.04 53.50 38.39
C HIS A 403 -68.19 52.54 37.22
N ARG A 404 -69.38 52.58 36.59
CA ARG A 404 -69.73 51.83 35.38
C ARG A 404 -70.12 52.82 34.29
N PHE A 405 -69.54 52.64 33.11
CA PHE A 405 -69.79 53.48 31.95
C PHE A 405 -70.30 52.62 30.80
N SER A 406 -71.43 52.99 30.20
CA SER A 406 -71.93 52.31 29.02
C SER A 406 -71.01 52.57 27.82
N VAL A 407 -70.62 51.50 27.14
CA VAL A 407 -69.83 51.54 25.91
C VAL A 407 -70.78 51.53 24.73
N ASN A 408 -70.58 52.44 23.79
CA ASN A 408 -71.29 52.36 22.52
C ASN A 408 -70.52 51.44 21.56
N THR A 409 -71.16 50.34 21.17
CA THR A 409 -70.64 49.32 20.26
C THR A 409 -71.17 49.46 18.82
N GLN A 410 -71.99 50.48 18.54
CA GLN A 410 -72.50 50.76 17.19
C GLN A 410 -71.38 51.25 16.26
N GLU A 411 -71.34 50.73 15.03
CA GLU A 411 -70.46 51.25 13.98
C GLU A 411 -70.80 52.72 13.70
N LEU A 412 -69.77 53.57 13.74
CA LEU A 412 -69.88 54.99 13.46
C LEU A 412 -70.15 55.18 11.97
N ASP A 413 -71.34 55.66 11.64
CA ASP A 413 -71.77 55.94 10.28
C ASP A 413 -72.31 57.37 10.16
N LEU A 414 -72.10 57.97 9.00
CA LEU A 414 -72.42 59.36 8.76
C LEU A 414 -73.77 59.46 8.04
N THR A 415 -74.83 59.79 8.78
CA THR A 415 -76.19 59.88 8.24
C THR A 415 -76.61 61.35 8.07
N ILE A 416 -77.36 61.65 7.02
CA ILE A 416 -77.95 62.97 6.80
C ILE A 416 -79.41 62.96 7.25
N LEU A 417 -79.77 63.86 8.16
CA LEU A 417 -81.15 64.03 8.65
C LEU A 417 -81.63 65.47 8.38
N PRO A 418 -82.86 65.64 7.85
CA PRO A 418 -83.46 66.97 7.67
C PRO A 418 -83.99 67.52 9.02
N LYS A 419 -83.60 68.75 9.38
CA LYS A 419 -84.10 69.45 10.56
C LYS A 419 -84.18 70.96 10.28
N GLU A 420 -85.36 71.56 10.50
CA GLU A 420 -85.59 73.02 10.38
C GLU A 420 -85.08 73.60 9.04
N ASP A 421 -85.57 73.02 7.93
CA ASP A 421 -85.24 73.40 6.54
C ASP A 421 -83.75 73.32 6.15
N LYS A 422 -82.91 72.63 6.93
CA LYS A 422 -81.49 72.39 6.61
C LYS A 422 -81.13 70.92 6.77
N LEU A 423 -80.21 70.44 5.94
CA LEU A 423 -79.64 69.10 6.06
C LEU A 423 -78.52 69.11 7.11
N TRP A 424 -78.57 68.18 8.05
CA TRP A 424 -77.56 68.01 9.10
C TRP A 424 -76.88 66.65 8.98
N LEU A 425 -75.56 66.64 9.10
CA LEU A 425 -74.76 65.43 9.21
C LEU A 425 -74.72 65.01 10.68
N TYR A 426 -75.13 63.78 10.94
CA TYR A 426 -75.05 63.13 12.24
C TYR A 426 -74.11 61.95 12.13
N LEU A 427 -73.24 61.80 13.13
CA LEU A 427 -72.46 60.58 13.29
C LEU A 427 -73.22 59.65 14.25
N THR A 428 -73.73 58.54 13.74
CA THR A 428 -74.49 57.55 14.51
C THR A 428 -73.70 57.10 15.73
N GLY A 429 -74.41 56.87 16.84
CA GLY A 429 -73.79 56.51 18.10
C GLY A 429 -73.07 57.63 18.87
N THR A 430 -73.08 58.87 18.37
CA THR A 430 -72.53 60.03 19.10
C THR A 430 -73.54 61.17 19.19
N ARG A 431 -73.29 62.14 20.08
CA ARG A 431 -74.07 63.40 20.15
C ARG A 431 -73.50 64.49 19.23
N PHE A 432 -72.85 64.14 18.13
CA PHE A 432 -72.20 65.09 17.22
C PHE A 432 -73.10 65.45 16.01
N PRO A 433 -73.68 66.67 15.98
CA PRO A 433 -74.32 67.23 14.79
C PRO A 433 -73.44 68.28 14.09
N ARG A 434 -73.41 68.27 12.75
CA ARG A 434 -72.81 69.35 11.93
C ARG A 434 -73.77 69.77 10.81
N ALA A 435 -74.05 71.07 10.70
CA ALA A 435 -74.86 71.58 9.60
C ALA A 435 -74.15 71.34 8.25
N ASN A 436 -74.84 70.71 7.30
CA ASN A 436 -74.32 70.49 5.95
C ASN A 436 -74.37 71.83 5.20
N ARG A 437 -73.24 72.53 5.14
CA ARG A 437 -73.12 73.77 4.35
C ARG A 437 -72.89 73.37 2.89
N PRO A 438 -73.71 73.82 1.93
CA PRO A 438 -73.41 73.60 0.52
C PRO A 438 -72.05 74.23 0.21
N SER A 439 -71.19 73.47 -0.46
CA SER A 439 -69.90 73.95 -0.97
C SER A 439 -70.14 75.24 -1.74
N ARG A 440 -69.51 76.35 -1.32
CA ARG A 440 -69.34 77.49 -2.23
C ARG A 440 -68.49 76.98 -3.39
N ALA A 441 -69.00 77.09 -4.61
CA ALA A 441 -68.22 76.92 -5.82
C ALA A 441 -67.10 77.98 -5.88
#